data_AF-A0A7X8KG07-F1
#
_entry.id   AF-A0A7X8KG07-F1
#
_cell.length_a   1.000
_cell.length_b   1.000
_cell.length_c   1.000
_cell.angle_alpha   90.00
_cell.angle_beta   90.00
_cell.angle_gamma   90.00
#
_symmetry.space_group_name_H-M   'P 1'
#
loop_
_entity.id
_entity.type
_entity.pdbx_description
1 polymer ?
#
loop_
_entity_poly.entity_id
_entity_poly.type
_entity_poly.pdbx_seq_one_letter_code
_entity_poly.pdbx_strand_id
1 'polypeptide(L)'
;MKKKIREEKDHCLDNVTEYEYNGNIVYLFGAANCPDALSNLYDKNCNLICSPFGGIGGFGDGKCPDFSQNGIKKRIIWSKN
;
A
#
# COMPACT_ATOMS: atom_id res chain seq x y z
N MET A 1 7.54 -0.10 10.64
CA MET A 1 7.46 0.58 9.34
C MET A 1 8.81 0.82 8.65
N LYS A 2 9.74 1.65 9.16
CA LYS A 2 11.03 1.92 8.47
C LYS A 2 11.81 0.66 8.02
N LYS A 3 11.86 -0.38 8.86
CA LYS A 3 12.47 -1.68 8.53
C LYS A 3 11.74 -2.36 7.36
N LYS A 4 10.41 -2.47 7.43
CA LYS A 4 9.54 -3.02 6.39
C LYS A 4 9.71 -2.29 5.04
N ILE A 5 9.81 -0.95 5.05
CA ILE A 5 10.11 -0.18 3.83
C ILE A 5 11.42 -0.63 3.20
N ARG A 6 12.47 -0.89 3.99
CA ARG A 6 13.76 -1.37 3.46
C ARG A 6 13.68 -2.80 2.93
N GLU A 7 12.91 -3.66 3.60
CA GLU A 7 12.72 -5.07 3.21
C GLU A 7 11.93 -5.19 1.90
N GLU A 8 10.91 -4.34 1.69
CA GLU A 8 10.05 -4.33 0.50
C GLU A 8 10.56 -3.39 -0.60
N LYS A 9 11.69 -2.71 -0.40
CA LYS A 9 12.20 -1.75 -1.37
C LYS A 9 12.78 -2.49 -2.56
N ASP A 10 12.00 -2.57 -3.63
CA ASP A 10 12.40 -3.09 -4.93
C ASP A 10 12.28 -2.00 -6.03
N HIS A 11 12.31 -2.42 -7.30
CA HIS A 11 12.17 -1.50 -8.42
C HIS A 11 10.72 -1.00 -8.62
N CYS A 12 9.73 -1.75 -8.14
CA CYS A 12 8.31 -1.48 -8.26
C CYS A 12 7.80 -0.53 -7.17
N LEU A 13 8.39 -0.54 -5.98
CA LEU A 13 7.99 0.32 -4.88
C LEU A 13 8.24 1.79 -5.22
N ASP A 14 7.16 2.57 -5.32
CA ASP A 14 7.17 3.98 -5.71
C ASP A 14 7.00 4.90 -4.51
N ASN A 15 6.07 4.57 -3.62
CA ASN A 15 5.85 5.35 -2.40
C ASN A 15 5.29 4.49 -1.28
N VAL A 16 5.44 4.99 -0.06
CA VAL A 16 4.71 4.50 1.10
C VAL A 16 3.93 5.65 1.69
N THR A 17 2.62 5.49 1.73
CA THR A 17 1.68 6.51 2.18
C THR A 17 0.89 6.01 3.39
N GLU A 18 0.83 6.83 4.42
CA GLU A 18 0.02 6.60 5.62
C GLU A 18 -1.44 7.02 5.35
N TYR A 19 -2.37 6.14 5.72
CA TYR A 19 -3.81 6.34 5.62
C TYR A 19 -4.46 6.07 6.97
N GLU A 20 -5.64 6.64 7.17
CA GLU A 20 -6.62 6.14 8.13
C GLU A 20 -7.67 5.33 7.37
N TYR A 21 -7.96 4.13 7.85
CA TYR A 21 -8.91 3.21 7.23
C TYR A 21 -9.55 2.35 8.32
N ASN A 22 -10.88 2.29 8.37
CA ASN A 22 -11.65 1.58 9.41
C ASN A 22 -11.20 1.94 10.84
N GLY A 23 -10.93 3.22 11.09
CA GLY A 23 -10.46 3.74 12.39
C GLY A 23 -9.02 3.36 12.77
N ASN A 24 -8.27 2.73 11.86
CA ASN A 24 -6.89 2.30 12.08
C ASN A 24 -5.91 3.05 11.19
N ILE A 25 -4.71 3.28 11.70
CA ILE A 25 -3.58 3.76 10.87
C ILE A 25 -3.02 2.57 10.09
N VAL A 26 -2.97 2.72 8.77
CA VAL A 26 -2.47 1.73 7.82
C VAL A 26 -1.50 2.38 6.83
N TYR A 27 -0.71 1.55 6.16
CA TYR A 27 0.37 1.98 5.28
C TYR A 27 0.25 1.31 3.92
N LEU A 28 -0.04 2.10 2.90
CA LEU A 28 -0.09 1.65 1.52
C LEU A 28 1.30 1.73 0.91
N PHE A 29 1.82 0.59 0.50
CA PHE A 29 3.04 0.44 -0.30
C PHE A 29 2.59 0.48 -1.75
N GLY A 30 2.67 1.68 -2.35
CA GLY A 30 2.25 1.91 -3.73
C GLY A 30 3.27 1.37 -4.71
N ALA A 31 2.81 0.51 -5.63
CA ALA A 31 3.60 0.04 -6.75
C ALA A 31 3.36 0.92 -7.99
N ALA A 32 4.42 1.21 -8.75
CA ALA A 32 4.33 1.89 -10.04
C ALA A 32 5.33 1.30 -11.03
N ASN A 33 5.06 1.49 -12.33
CA ASN A 33 5.90 1.00 -13.44
C ASN A 33 6.15 -0.52 -13.43
N CYS A 34 5.25 -1.29 -12.80
CA CYS A 34 5.26 -2.75 -12.78
C CYS A 34 3.85 -3.26 -13.11
N PRO A 35 3.64 -3.89 -14.28
CA PRO A 35 2.29 -4.22 -14.79
C PRO A 35 1.43 -5.06 -13.83
N ASP A 36 2.05 -6.04 -13.17
CA ASP A 36 1.33 -7.00 -12.32
C ASP A 36 1.59 -6.80 -10.82
N ALA A 37 2.31 -5.74 -10.45
CA ALA A 37 2.64 -5.51 -9.05
C ALA A 37 1.40 -5.06 -8.26
N LEU A 38 1.28 -5.58 -7.04
CA LEU A 38 0.23 -5.22 -6.10
C LEU A 38 0.69 -4.04 -5.25
N SER A 39 -0.24 -3.12 -4.97
CA SER A 39 -0.04 -2.13 -3.91
C SER A 39 -0.54 -2.71 -2.60
N ASN A 40 0.36 -2.92 -1.63
CA ASN A 40 0.07 -3.67 -0.41
C ASN A 40 -0.28 -2.75 0.75
N LEU A 41 -1.33 -3.11 1.50
CA LEU A 41 -1.78 -2.38 2.68
C LEU A 41 -1.34 -3.11 3.94
N TYR A 42 -0.56 -2.44 4.78
CA TYR A 42 -0.02 -3.00 6.03
C TYR A 42 -0.57 -2.28 7.27
N ASP A 43 -0.74 -3.00 8.37
CA ASP A 43 -1.03 -2.41 9.67
C ASP A 43 0.24 -1.81 10.35
N LYS A 44 0.08 -1.23 11.54
CA LYS A 44 1.19 -0.69 12.35
C LYS A 44 2.24 -1.74 12.76
N ASN A 45 1.85 -3.00 12.82
CA ASN A 45 2.70 -4.15 13.16
C ASN A 45 3.37 -4.76 11.92
N CYS A 46 3.18 -4.17 10.73
CA CYS A 46 3.68 -4.66 9.44
C CYS A 46 3.03 -5.97 8.97
N ASN A 47 1.84 -6.31 9.48
CA ASN A 47 1.03 -7.40 8.94
C ASN A 47 0.35 -6.96 7.65
N LEU A 48 0.38 -7.82 6.63
CA LEU A 48 -0.35 -7.58 5.39
C LEU A 48 -1.86 -7.71 5.66
N ILE A 49 -2.62 -6.68 5.34
CA ILE A 49 -4.08 -6.66 5.44
C ILE A 49 -4.67 -7.18 4.12
N CYS A 50 -4.28 -6.55 3.01
CA CYS A 50 -4.79 -6.79 1.66
C CYS A 50 -3.97 -6.04 0.63
N SER A 51 -4.35 -6.17 -0.64
CA SER A 51 -3.78 -5.40 -1.74
C SER A 51 -4.93 -4.70 -2.49
N PRO A 52 -5.25 -3.42 -2.21
CA PRO A 52 -6.40 -2.75 -2.81
C PRO A 52 -6.22 -2.37 -4.30
N PHE A 53 -4.99 -2.33 -4.80
CA PHE A 53 -4.68 -1.90 -6.18
C PHE A 53 -3.62 -2.77 -6.83
N GLY A 54 -3.53 -2.67 -8.16
CA GLY A 54 -2.51 -3.36 -8.95
C GLY A 54 -2.96 -4.74 -9.40
N GLY A 55 -2.00 -5.58 -9.82
CA GLY A 55 -2.27 -6.86 -10.49
C GLY A 55 -2.86 -6.68 -11.89
N ILE A 56 -3.05 -7.79 -12.62
CA ILE A 56 -3.45 -7.82 -14.04
C ILE A 56 -4.69 -6.96 -14.33
N GLY A 57 -5.67 -6.94 -13.43
CA GLY A 57 -6.92 -6.17 -13.57
C GLY A 57 -6.91 -4.81 -12.87
N GLY A 58 -5.86 -4.46 -12.14
CA GLY A 58 -5.82 -3.24 -11.31
C GLY A 58 -6.62 -3.27 -10.02
N PHE A 59 -7.46 -4.31 -9.81
CA PHE A 59 -8.34 -4.48 -8.64
C PHE A 59 -7.65 -5.06 -7.41
N GLY A 60 -6.34 -5.33 -7.49
CA GLY A 60 -5.59 -5.92 -6.42
C GLY A 60 -6.04 -7.36 -6.08
N ASP A 61 -6.11 -7.69 -4.79
CA ASP A 61 -6.47 -9.04 -4.30
C ASP A 61 -7.95 -9.21 -3.93
N GLY A 62 -8.76 -8.17 -4.11
CA GLY A 62 -10.21 -8.19 -3.85
C GLY A 62 -10.63 -8.23 -2.38
N LYS A 63 -9.69 -8.13 -1.42
CA LYS A 63 -10.02 -8.22 0.03
C LYS A 63 -10.39 -6.89 0.68
N CYS A 64 -10.05 -5.77 0.05
CA CYS A 64 -10.37 -4.41 0.52
C CYS A 64 -11.01 -3.58 -0.60
N PRO A 65 -12.20 -3.96 -1.11
CA PRO A 65 -12.81 -3.34 -2.29
C PRO A 65 -13.23 -1.88 -2.06
N ASP A 66 -13.42 -1.48 -0.81
CA ASP A 66 -13.88 -0.16 -0.38
C ASP A 66 -12.75 0.79 0.06
N PHE A 67 -11.49 0.33 0.03
CA PHE A 67 -10.33 1.14 0.46
C PHE A 67 -10.20 2.45 -0.31
N SER A 68 -10.54 2.46 -1.61
CA SER A 68 -10.49 3.68 -2.44
C SER A 68 -11.50 4.76 -2.01
N GLN A 69 -12.60 4.37 -1.37
CA GLN A 69 -13.65 5.27 -0.91
C GLN A 69 -13.47 5.66 0.56
N ASN A 70 -13.03 4.71 1.38
CA ASN A 70 -12.97 4.83 2.84
C ASN A 70 -11.56 5.14 3.38
N GLY A 71 -10.51 4.98 2.57
CA GLY A 71 -9.14 5.29 2.95
C GLY A 71 -8.85 6.79 2.91
N ILE A 72 -8.56 7.39 4.07
CA ILE A 72 -8.24 8.81 4.18
C ILE A 72 -6.73 8.99 4.18
N LYS A 73 -6.18 9.50 3.07
CA LYS A 73 -4.74 9.80 2.95
C LYS A 73 -4.32 10.81 4.03
N LYS A 74 -3.27 10.49 4.77
CA LYS A 74 -2.69 11.39 5.79
C LYS A 74 -1.42 12.05 5.29
N ARG A 75 -0.41 11.25 4.94
CA ARG A 75 0.90 11.77 4.49
C ARG A 75 1.70 10.71 3.76
N ILE A 76 2.61 11.15 2.90
CA ILE A 76 3.64 10.29 2.32
C ILE A 76 4.76 10.16 3.35
N ILE A 77 5.18 8.94 3.67
CA ILE A 77 6.25 8.67 4.64
C ILE A 77 7.55 8.22 3.97
N TRP A 78 7.47 7.84 2.69
CA TRP A 78 8.60 7.55 1.82
C TRP A 78 8.16 7.64 0.36
N SER A 79 9.05 8.09 -0.52
CA SER A 79 8.86 8.05 -1.97
C SER A 79 10.19 7.76 -2.66
N LYS A 80 10.11 7.16 -3.85
CA LYS A 80 11.21 7.01 -4.78
C LYS A 80 11.54 8.39 -5.36
N ASN A 81 12.83 8.72 -5.42
CA ASN A 81 13.36 9.94 -6.04
C ASN A 81 13.93 9.60 -7.42
#